data_AF-A0A843W2I0-F1
#
_entry.id   AF-A0A843W2I0-F1
#
_cell.length_a   1.000
_cell.length_b   1.000
_cell.length_c   1.000
_cell.angle_alpha   90.00
_cell.angle_beta   90.00
_cell.angle_gamma   90.00
#
_symmetry.space_group_name_H-M   'P 1'
#
loop_
_entity.id
_entity.type
_entity.pdbx_description
1 polymer ?
#
loop_
_entity_poly.entity_id
_entity_poly.type
_entity_poly.pdbx_seq_one_letter_code
_entity_poly.pdbx_strand_id
1 'polypeptide(L)'
;MVQQLMRDTVKADRDCLPRTGCDPDLEMELSPVFVQVDTKKGRYGTRSTAVLSVKANGEVSFYEEYLEMGVWKEHMVQYQIGR
;
A
#
# COMPACT_ATOMS: atom_id res chain seq x y z
N MET A 1 -8.48 -0.08 -10.84
CA MET A 1 -7.01 0.00 -10.91
C MET A 1 -6.40 0.57 -9.63
N VAL A 2 -6.66 1.84 -9.26
CA VAL A 2 -6.06 2.43 -8.03
C VAL A 2 -6.44 1.67 -6.75
N GLN A 3 -7.73 1.38 -6.54
CA GLN A 3 -8.19 0.59 -5.40
C GLN A 3 -7.57 -0.83 -5.34
N GLN A 4 -7.39 -1.47 -6.52
CA GLN A 4 -6.76 -2.78 -6.60
C GLN A 4 -5.29 -2.72 -6.17
N LEU A 5 -4.54 -1.70 -6.63
CA LEU A 5 -3.16 -1.47 -6.19
C LEU A 5 -3.07 -1.19 -4.69
N MET A 6 -3.97 -0.34 -4.17
CA MET A 6 -3.98 0.07 -2.76
C MET A 6 -4.27 -1.09 -1.80
N ARG A 7 -5.01 -2.10 -2.26
CA ARG A 7 -5.37 -3.31 -1.48
C ARG A 7 -4.70 -4.57 -2.00
N ASP A 8 -3.60 -4.43 -2.75
CA ASP A 8 -2.89 -5.57 -3.32
C ASP A 8 -2.18 -6.37 -2.21
N THR A 9 -2.56 -7.63 -2.06
CA THR A 9 -2.01 -8.56 -1.06
C THR A 9 -1.14 -9.64 -1.71
N VAL A 10 -0.77 -9.47 -2.98
CA VAL A 10 0.03 -10.43 -3.71
C VAL A 10 1.45 -10.42 -3.16
N LYS A 11 1.94 -11.59 -2.75
CA LYS A 11 3.30 -11.76 -2.25
C LYS A 11 4.28 -11.83 -3.42
N ALA A 12 5.48 -11.32 -3.20
CA ALA A 12 6.57 -11.48 -4.14
C ALA A 12 7.02 -12.95 -4.23
N ASP A 13 7.56 -13.32 -5.39
CA ASP A 13 8.25 -14.60 -5.55
C ASP A 13 9.44 -14.67 -4.60
N ARG A 14 9.63 -15.82 -3.94
CA ARG A 14 10.66 -16.01 -2.92
C ARG A 14 12.08 -15.73 -3.44
N ASP A 15 12.32 -16.06 -4.70
CA ASP A 15 13.62 -15.86 -5.35
C ASP A 15 13.92 -14.39 -5.67
N CYS A 16 12.88 -13.54 -5.67
CA CYS A 16 12.95 -12.10 -5.94
C CYS A 16 13.04 -11.25 -4.65
N LEU A 17 13.07 -11.88 -3.47
CA LEU A 17 13.14 -11.16 -2.20
C LEU A 17 14.48 -10.42 -2.04
N PRO A 18 14.49 -9.25 -1.37
CA PRO A 18 15.67 -8.40 -1.29
C PRO A 18 16.80 -8.95 -0.40
N ARG A 19 16.61 -10.06 0.32
CA ARG A 19 17.60 -10.68 1.22
C ARG A 19 18.10 -9.68 2.27
N THR A 20 17.17 -9.02 2.93
CA THR A 20 17.40 -7.98 3.94
C THR A 20 18.18 -8.45 5.18
N GLY A 21 18.41 -9.76 5.33
CA GLY A 21 18.98 -10.37 6.54
C GLY A 21 17.93 -10.70 7.61
N CYS A 22 16.66 -10.42 7.33
CA CYS A 22 15.52 -10.92 8.08
C CYS A 22 15.23 -12.39 7.71
N ASP A 23 14.38 -13.03 8.51
CA ASP A 23 13.83 -14.35 8.18
C ASP A 23 13.13 -14.30 6.80
N PRO A 24 13.42 -15.22 5.87
CA PRO A 24 12.86 -15.18 4.51
C PRO A 24 11.34 -15.29 4.47
N ASP A 25 10.73 -16.00 5.41
CA ASP A 25 9.28 -16.13 5.45
C ASP A 25 8.64 -14.82 5.93
N LEU A 26 9.27 -14.15 6.91
CA LEU A 26 8.87 -12.78 7.29
C LEU A 26 9.02 -11.80 6.12
N GLU A 27 10.12 -11.84 5.39
CA GLU A 27 10.35 -10.98 4.22
C GLU A 27 9.29 -11.19 3.14
N MET A 28 8.88 -12.45 2.90
CA MET A 28 7.79 -12.79 1.99
C MET A 28 6.43 -12.31 2.50
N GLU A 29 6.12 -12.48 3.78
CA GLU A 29 4.86 -12.02 4.40
C GLU A 29 4.69 -10.49 4.32
N LEU A 30 5.79 -9.74 4.38
CA LEU A 30 5.80 -8.28 4.31
C LEU A 30 5.99 -7.71 2.91
N SER A 31 6.10 -8.56 1.89
CA SER A 31 6.32 -8.16 0.49
C SER A 31 5.14 -7.50 -0.24
N PRO A 32 3.86 -7.73 0.11
CA PRO A 32 2.74 -7.08 -0.60
C PRO A 32 2.71 -5.55 -0.42
N VAL A 33 2.07 -4.85 -1.36
CA VAL A 33 1.81 -3.41 -1.23
C VAL A 33 0.91 -3.13 -0.01
N PHE A 34 -0.12 -3.94 0.18
CA PHE A 34 -0.97 -3.93 1.35
C PHE A 34 -0.62 -5.09 2.28
N VAL A 35 0.24 -4.80 3.25
CA VAL A 35 0.66 -5.80 4.25
C VAL A 35 -0.51 -6.10 5.18
N GLN A 36 -0.83 -7.39 5.34
CA GLN A 36 -1.79 -7.85 6.33
C GLN A 36 -1.43 -9.26 6.79
N VAL A 37 -0.80 -9.36 7.95
CA VAL A 37 -0.23 -10.61 8.48
C VAL A 37 -0.72 -10.83 9.90
N ASP A 38 -1.14 -12.06 10.20
CA ASP A 38 -1.55 -12.43 11.55
C ASP A 38 -0.31 -12.86 12.35
N THR A 39 -0.06 -12.19 13.47
CA THR A 39 1.06 -12.48 14.37
C THR A 39 0.54 -13.02 15.71
N LYS A 40 1.42 -13.59 16.53
CA LYS A 40 1.07 -14.01 17.91
C LYS A 40 0.53 -12.88 18.78
N LYS A 41 0.80 -11.62 18.43
CA LYS A 41 0.35 -10.42 19.16
C LYS A 41 -0.90 -9.77 18.55
N GLY A 42 -1.47 -10.38 17.51
CA GLY A 42 -2.58 -9.84 16.74
C GLY A 42 -2.18 -9.50 15.31
N ARG A 43 -3.11 -8.86 14.59
CA ARG A 43 -2.91 -8.50 13.18
C ARG A 43 -1.97 -7.33 13.04
N TYR A 44 -0.92 -7.50 12.25
CA TYR A 44 0.01 -6.45 11.83
C TYR A 44 -0.25 -6.12 10.37
N GLY A 45 -0.21 -4.84 9.99
CA GLY A 45 -0.42 -4.48 8.59
C GLY A 45 -0.54 -2.99 8.31
N THR A 46 -0.77 -2.70 7.04
CA THR A 46 -0.96 -1.37 6.49
C THR A 46 -2.15 -0.68 7.15
N ARG A 47 -1.93 0.54 7.66
CA ARG A 47 -2.97 1.39 8.27
C ARG A 47 -3.36 2.59 7.43
N SER A 48 -2.55 2.93 6.43
CA SER A 48 -2.86 3.93 5.43
C SER A 48 -2.10 3.58 4.15
N THR A 49 -2.72 3.83 3.01
CA THR A 49 -2.12 3.72 1.69
C THR A 49 -2.54 4.93 0.88
N ALA A 50 -1.62 5.47 0.10
CA ALA A 50 -1.88 6.63 -0.74
C ALA A 50 -1.28 6.42 -2.13
N VAL A 51 -2.04 6.83 -3.14
CA VAL A 51 -1.64 6.78 -4.54
C VAL A 51 -1.74 8.18 -5.12
N LEU A 52 -0.63 8.63 -5.71
CA LEU A 52 -0.57 9.85 -6.48
C LEU A 52 -0.50 9.48 -7.97
N SER A 53 -1.52 9.82 -8.75
CA SER A 53 -1.45 9.74 -10.20
C SER A 53 -1.20 11.13 -10.78
N VAL A 54 -0.21 11.23 -11.67
CA VAL A 54 0.15 12.47 -12.35
C VAL A 54 0.14 12.20 -13.84
N LYS A 55 -0.70 12.92 -14.58
CA LYS A 55 -0.75 12.86 -16.04
C LYS A 55 0.20 13.90 -16.64
N ALA A 56 0.67 13.65 -17.85
CA ALA A 56 1.57 14.54 -18.58
C ALA A 56 0.98 15.95 -18.83
N ASN A 57 -0.34 16.09 -18.77
CA ASN A 57 -1.04 17.37 -18.88
C ASN A 57 -1.09 18.16 -17.56
N GLY A 58 -0.47 17.67 -16.48
CA GLY A 58 -0.47 18.32 -15.17
C GLY A 58 -1.64 17.94 -14.26
N GLU A 59 -2.58 17.11 -14.73
CA GLU A 59 -3.68 16.62 -13.89
C GLU A 59 -3.15 15.65 -12.84
N VAL A 60 -3.48 15.93 -11.58
CA VAL A 60 -3.11 15.09 -10.44
C VAL A 60 -4.35 14.60 -9.73
N SER A 61 -4.37 13.30 -9.41
CA SER A 61 -5.32 12.73 -8.48
C SER A 61 -4.57 12.04 -7.34
N PHE A 62 -4.80 12.54 -6.12
CA PHE A 62 -4.35 11.93 -4.89
C PHE A 62 -5.50 11.11 -4.31
N TYR A 63 -5.25 9.83 -4.06
CA TYR A 63 -6.15 8.90 -3.40
C TYR A 63 -5.50 8.45 -2.12
N GLU A 64 -6.24 8.47 -1.02
CA GLU A 64 -5.80 7.97 0.27
C GLU A 64 -6.90 7.07 0.84
N GLU A 65 -6.48 5.96 1.40
CA GLU A 65 -7.34 5.09 2.19
C GLU A 65 -6.63 4.79 3.52
N TYR A 66 -7.28 5.09 4.63
CA TYR A 66 -6.66 5.04 5.95
C TYR A 66 -7.61 4.56 7.04
N LEU A 67 -7.04 3.94 8.07
CA LEU A 67 -7.76 3.36 9.20
C LEU A 67 -7.79 4.35 10.38
N GLU A 68 -8.97 4.88 10.65
CA GLU A 68 -9.24 5.78 11.77
C GLU A 68 -10.26 5.14 12.71
N MET A 69 -9.87 4.93 13.97
CA MET A 69 -10.74 4.32 15.01
C MET A 69 -11.38 2.98 14.58
N GLY A 70 -10.65 2.17 13.79
CA GLY A 70 -11.13 0.88 13.30
C GLY A 70 -12.04 0.95 12.07
N VAL A 71 -12.30 2.14 11.54
CA VAL A 71 -13.09 2.35 10.32
C VAL A 71 -12.17 2.81 9.20
N TRP A 72 -12.27 2.15 8.05
CA TRP A 72 -11.57 2.59 6.84
C TRP A 72 -12.26 3.82 6.26
N LYS A 73 -11.47 4.84 5.95
CA LYS A 73 -11.91 6.09 5.33
C LYS A 73 -11.17 6.28 4.02
N GLU A 74 -11.86 6.87 3.07
CA GLU A 74 -11.31 7.21 1.76
C GLU A 74 -11.30 8.73 1.60
N HIS A 75 -10.22 9.25 1.02
CA HIS A 75 -10.07 10.64 0.68
C HIS A 75 -9.50 10.76 -0.73
N MET A 76 -10.10 11.63 -1.56
CA MET A 76 -9.62 11.90 -2.90
C MET A 76 -9.52 13.40 -3.13
N VAL A 77 -8.37 13.85 -3.61
CA VAL A 77 -8.13 15.24 -3.98
C VAL A 77 -7.65 15.28 -5.43
N GLN A 78 -8.29 16.12 -6.24
CA GLN A 78 -7.88 16.35 -7.61
C GLN A 78 -7.45 17.80 -7.77
N TYR A 79 -6.30 18.00 -8.40
CA TYR A 79 -5.75 19.33 -8.63
C TYR A 79 -4.94 19.36 -9.92
N GLN A 80 -4.61 20.58 -10.35
CA GLN A 80 -3.75 20.83 -11.51
C GLN A 80 -2.44 21.40 -11.02
N ILE A 81 -1.32 20.79 -11.43
CA ILE A 81 -0.01 21.42 -11.24
C ILE A 81 0.13 22.47 -12.34
N GLY A 82 0.14 23.75 -11.96
CA GLY A 82 0.44 24.85 -12.86
C GLY A 82 1.87 24.78 -13.39
N ARG A 83 2.07 25.27 -14.61
CA ARG A 83 3.42 25.59 -15.13
C ARG A 83 3.86 26.96 -14.64
#